data_AF-A0A8S2PKE1-F1
#
_entry.id   AF-A0A8S2PKE1-F1
#
_cell.length_a   1.000
_cell.length_b   1.000
_cell.length_c   1.000
_cell.angle_alpha   90.00
_cell.angle_beta   90.00
_cell.angle_gamma   90.00
#
_symmetry.space_group_name_H-M   'P 1'
#
loop_
_entity.id
_entity.type
_entity.pdbx_description
1 polymer ?
#
loop_
_entity_poly.entity_id
_entity_poly.type
_entity_poly.pdbx_seq_one_letter_code
_entity_poly.pdbx_strand_id
1 'polypeptide(L)'
;MFIYYILFYFSFNVLVFASPGDNHYLYRACLHHCKQINCSTSLGLRDFQEKQTFFEYIFQWSCQDECAYECMWKTVDNMEHKDEPIVQFHGMK
;
A
#
# COMPACT_ATOMS: atom_id res chain seq x y z
N MET A 1 6.59 -8.84 38.71
CA MET A 1 5.23 -8.95 38.13
C MET A 1 5.05 -8.19 36.81
N PHE A 2 5.51 -6.94 36.67
CA PHE A 2 5.39 -6.15 35.42
C PHE A 2 6.00 -6.82 34.17
N ILE A 3 7.14 -7.51 34.31
CA ILE A 3 7.80 -8.22 33.20
C ILE A 3 6.89 -9.33 32.63
N TYR A 4 6.13 -10.05 33.47
CA TYR A 4 5.19 -11.06 32.99
C TYR A 4 4.01 -10.45 32.23
N TYR A 5 3.56 -9.24 32.60
CA TYR A 5 2.53 -8.50 31.86
C TYR A 5 3.03 -8.00 30.50
N ILE A 6 4.27 -7.51 30.44
CA ILE A 6 4.91 -7.07 29.18
C ILE A 6 5.11 -8.27 28.24
N LEU A 7 5.60 -9.40 28.77
CA LEU A 7 5.77 -10.64 28.01
C LEU A 7 4.43 -11.23 27.56
N PHE A 8 3.38 -11.13 28.38
CA PHE A 8 2.02 -11.52 28.01
C PHE A 8 1.46 -10.64 26.87
N TYR A 9 1.66 -9.32 26.94
CA TYR A 9 1.31 -8.40 25.85
C TYR A 9 2.08 -8.69 24.54
N PHE A 10 3.36 -9.02 24.64
CA PHE A 10 4.19 -9.40 23.49
C PHE A 10 3.83 -10.76 22.90
N SER A 11 3.13 -11.62 23.66
CA SER A 11 2.71 -12.96 23.20
C SER A 11 1.44 -12.94 22.33
N PHE A 12 0.68 -11.84 22.35
CA PHE A 12 -0.37 -11.55 21.36
C PHE A 12 0.23 -11.02 20.05
N ASN A 13 1.09 -11.81 19.40
CA ASN A 13 1.44 -11.54 18.01
C ASN A 13 0.22 -11.87 17.16
N VAL A 14 -0.57 -10.85 16.84
CA VAL A 14 -1.67 -10.99 15.88
C VAL A 14 -1.06 -11.39 14.54
N LEU A 15 -1.44 -12.56 14.03
CA LEU A 15 -1.12 -12.96 12.66
C LEU A 15 -1.86 -12.02 11.71
N VAL A 16 -1.15 -11.04 11.16
CA VAL A 16 -1.71 -10.12 10.15
C VAL A 16 -1.63 -10.82 8.79
N PHE A 17 -2.78 -11.21 8.25
CA PHE A 17 -2.86 -11.66 6.87
C PHE A 17 -2.94 -10.46 5.93
N ALA A 18 -2.22 -10.51 4.82
CA ALA A 18 -2.41 -9.55 3.73
C ALA A 18 -3.86 -9.63 3.20
N SER A 19 -4.41 -8.49 2.77
CA SER A 19 -5.74 -8.46 2.16
C SER A 19 -5.73 -9.24 0.83
N PRO A 20 -6.89 -9.73 0.34
CA PRO A 20 -6.97 -10.37 -0.96
C PRO A 20 -6.43 -9.48 -2.10
N GLY A 21 -6.72 -8.18 -2.05
CA GLY A 21 -6.20 -7.19 -3.00
C GLY A 21 -4.67 -7.08 -2.97
N ASP A 22 -4.06 -7.10 -1.78
CA ASP A 22 -2.59 -7.08 -1.64
C ASP A 22 -1.90 -8.32 -2.24
N ASN A 23 -2.65 -9.42 -2.39
CA ASN A 23 -2.19 -10.65 -3.03
C ASN A 23 -2.51 -10.71 -4.54
N HIS A 24 -3.23 -9.72 -5.08
CA HIS A 24 -3.62 -9.71 -6.48
C HIS A 24 -2.40 -9.51 -7.40
N TYR A 25 -2.30 -10.31 -8.46
CA TYR A 25 -1.12 -10.35 -9.31
C TYR A 25 -0.88 -9.03 -10.07
N LEU A 26 -1.95 -8.41 -10.59
CA LEU A 26 -1.85 -7.11 -11.29
C LEU A 26 -1.39 -6.01 -10.34
N TYR A 27 -1.95 -5.98 -9.14
CA TYR A 27 -1.60 -5.00 -8.13
C TYR A 27 -0.12 -5.08 -7.77
N ARG A 28 0.39 -6.30 -7.49
CA ARG A 28 1.80 -6.52 -7.17
C ARG A 28 2.75 -6.16 -8.30
N ALA A 29 2.42 -6.55 -9.52
CA ALA A 29 3.24 -6.24 -10.70
C ALA A 29 3.32 -4.72 -10.93
N CYS A 30 2.17 -4.04 -10.87
CA CYS A 30 2.09 -2.59 -10.96
C CYS A 30 2.90 -1.92 -9.83
N LEU A 31 2.71 -2.35 -8.58
CA LEU A 31 3.34 -1.75 -7.42
C LEU A 31 4.86 -1.86 -7.48
N HIS A 32 5.38 -3.03 -7.85
CA HIS A 32 6.81 -3.24 -8.03
C HIS A 32 7.38 -2.30 -9.08
N HIS A 33 6.72 -2.23 -10.24
CA HIS A 33 7.15 -1.37 -11.35
C HIS A 33 7.13 0.12 -10.98
N CYS A 34 6.03 0.59 -10.38
CA CYS A 34 5.87 1.98 -9.97
C CYS A 34 6.95 2.39 -8.96
N LYS A 35 7.19 1.58 -7.92
CA LYS A 35 8.20 1.87 -6.90
C LYS A 35 9.61 1.92 -7.49
N GLN A 36 9.91 1.06 -8.45
CA GLN A 36 11.21 1.01 -9.10
C GLN A 36 11.48 2.27 -9.93
N ILE A 37 10.49 2.78 -10.65
CA ILE A 37 10.66 3.94 -11.53
C ILE A 37 10.52 5.25 -10.74
N ASN A 38 9.43 5.38 -9.99
CA ASN A 38 9.03 6.66 -9.40
C ASN A 38 9.66 6.90 -8.03
N CYS A 39 9.90 5.85 -7.24
CA CYS A 39 10.33 6.03 -5.85
C CYS A 39 11.80 5.66 -5.57
N SER A 40 12.48 5.03 -6.54
CA SER A 40 13.87 4.57 -6.35
C SER A 40 14.90 5.48 -7.04
N THR A 41 14.45 6.42 -7.88
CA THR A 41 15.32 7.37 -8.59
C THR A 41 15.17 8.78 -8.01
N SER A 42 16.24 9.56 -8.02
CA SER A 42 16.20 10.95 -7.55
C SER A 42 15.27 11.82 -8.41
N LEU A 43 15.22 11.56 -9.72
CA LEU A 43 14.30 12.22 -10.63
C LEU A 43 12.85 11.88 -10.28
N GLY A 44 12.50 10.60 -10.12
CA GLY A 44 11.15 10.19 -9.77
C GLY A 44 10.69 10.73 -8.41
N LEU A 45 11.58 10.73 -7.42
CA LEU A 45 11.28 11.30 -6.10
C LEU A 45 11.03 12.81 -6.17
N ARG A 46 11.81 13.53 -6.99
CA ARG A 46 11.58 14.96 -7.23
C ARG A 46 10.25 15.20 -7.94
N ASP A 47 9.96 14.42 -8.98
CA ASP A 47 8.70 14.53 -9.72
C ASP A 47 7.48 14.27 -8.82
N PHE A 48 7.58 13.33 -7.87
CA PHE A 48 6.57 13.11 -6.83
C PHE A 48 6.42 14.34 -5.92
N GLN A 49 7.54 14.86 -5.39
CA GLN A 49 7.52 16.02 -4.49
C GLN A 49 6.98 17.29 -5.16
N GLU A 50 7.26 17.52 -6.44
CA GLU A 50 6.76 18.66 -7.20
C GLU A 50 5.24 18.58 -7.44
N LYS A 51 4.69 17.36 -7.50
CA LYS A 51 3.25 17.12 -7.69
C LYS A 51 2.48 16.98 -6.39
N GLN A 52 3.17 16.79 -5.26
CA GLN A 52 2.55 16.56 -3.96
C GLN A 52 1.74 17.78 -3.53
N THR A 53 0.47 17.55 -3.20
CA THR A 53 -0.42 18.59 -2.66
C THR A 53 -0.10 18.90 -1.21
N PHE A 54 -0.55 20.07 -0.74
CA PHE A 54 -0.39 20.46 0.67
C PHE A 54 -1.01 19.46 1.65
N PHE A 55 -2.18 18.90 1.31
CA PHE A 55 -2.85 17.92 2.17
C PHE A 55 -2.07 16.61 2.23
N GLU A 56 -1.63 16.08 1.09
CA GLU A 56 -0.78 14.88 1.03
C GLU A 56 0.49 15.04 1.86
N TYR A 57 1.12 16.22 1.78
CA TYR A 57 2.29 16.52 2.60
C TYR A 57 1.98 16.46 4.11
N ILE A 58 0.89 17.11 4.55
CA ILE A 58 0.50 17.13 5.97
C ILE A 58 0.15 15.73 6.47
N PHE A 59 -0.54 14.93 5.65
CA PHE A 59 -0.90 13.56 6.00
C PHE A 59 0.26 12.57 5.82
N GLN A 60 1.46 13.04 5.52
CA GLN A 60 2.67 12.23 5.31
C GLN A 60 2.49 11.18 4.21
N TRP A 61 1.66 11.49 3.22
CA TRP A 61 1.48 10.65 2.05
C TRP A 61 2.80 10.51 1.30
N SER A 62 3.31 9.29 1.16
CA SER A 62 4.61 9.02 0.57
C SER A 62 4.50 8.60 -0.89
N CYS A 63 5.63 8.62 -1.61
CA CYS A 63 5.70 8.04 -2.97
C CYS A 63 5.25 6.58 -2.99
N GLN A 64 5.47 5.84 -1.90
CA GLN A 64 5.06 4.44 -1.80
C GLN A 64 3.54 4.30 -1.67
N ASP A 65 2.90 5.23 -0.95
CA ASP A 65 1.44 5.29 -0.81
C ASP A 65 0.79 5.68 -2.14
N GLU A 66 1.38 6.65 -2.85
CA GLU A 66 0.94 7.03 -4.20
C GLU A 66 0.95 5.83 -5.16
N CYS A 67 2.07 5.11 -5.22
CA CYS A 67 2.16 3.90 -6.04
C CYS A 67 1.14 2.82 -5.61
N ALA A 68 0.88 2.67 -4.31
CA ALA A 68 -0.12 1.72 -3.82
C ALA A 68 -1.54 2.13 -4.26
N TYR A 69 -1.88 3.41 -4.09
CA TYR A 69 -3.17 3.95 -4.46
C TYR A 69 -3.44 3.87 -5.97
N GLU A 70 -2.50 4.31 -6.80
CA GLU A 70 -2.64 4.21 -8.26
C GLU A 70 -2.82 2.75 -8.72
N CYS A 71 -2.02 1.84 -8.18
CA CYS A 71 -2.06 0.43 -8.59
C CYS A 71 -3.30 -0.30 -8.09
N MET A 72 -3.84 0.10 -6.93
CA MET A 72 -5.14 -0.36 -6.44
C MET A 72 -6.22 -0.01 -7.46
N TRP A 73 -6.36 1.26 -7.84
CA TRP A 73 -7.38 1.70 -8.79
C TRP A 73 -7.21 1.06 -10.17
N LYS A 74 -5.99 0.95 -10.71
CA LYS A 74 -5.74 0.22 -11.96
C LYS A 74 -6.20 -1.25 -11.90
N THR A 75 -6.10 -1.87 -10.73
CA THR A 75 -6.55 -3.24 -10.53
C THR A 75 -8.07 -3.31 -10.43
N VAL A 76 -8.71 -2.38 -9.71
CA VAL A 76 -10.17 -2.25 -9.64
C VAL A 76 -10.75 -2.03 -11.03
N ASP A 77 -10.21 -1.09 -11.80
CA ASP A 77 -10.63 -0.84 -13.18
C ASP A 77 -10.54 -2.13 -14.01
N ASN A 78 -9.47 -2.92 -13.87
CA ASN A 78 -9.34 -4.17 -14.60
C ASN A 78 -10.40 -5.22 -14.20
N MET A 79 -10.75 -5.30 -12.91
CA MET A 79 -11.79 -6.20 -12.41
C MET A 79 -13.16 -5.78 -12.95
N GLU A 80 -13.47 -4.48 -12.92
CA GLU A 80 -14.72 -3.94 -13.46
C GLU A 80 -14.86 -4.24 -14.96
N HIS A 81 -13.80 -4.06 -15.75
CA HIS A 81 -13.82 -4.37 -17.19
C HIS A 81 -14.03 -5.86 -17.50
N LYS A 82 -13.79 -6.75 -16.53
CA LYS A 82 -13.98 -8.20 -16.66
C LYS A 82 -15.25 -8.70 -15.97
N ASP A 83 -16.06 -7.80 -15.42
CA ASP A 83 -17.20 -8.13 -14.55
C ASP A 83 -16.80 -9.04 -13.36
N GLU A 84 -15.57 -8.90 -12.87
CA GLU A 84 -15.06 -9.62 -11.69
C GLU A 84 -15.41 -8.87 -10.38
N PRO A 85 -15.65 -9.58 -9.27
CA PRO A 85 -15.95 -8.94 -7.99
C PRO A 85 -14.74 -8.16 -7.46
N ILE A 86 -14.97 -6.90 -7.11
CA ILE A 86 -13.95 -6.04 -6.50
C ILE A 86 -13.58 -6.58 -5.11
N VAL A 87 -12.28 -6.70 -4.85
CA VAL A 87 -11.74 -7.18 -3.57
C VAL A 87 -11.25 -6.02 -2.70
N GLN A 88 -11.17 -6.25 -1.39
CA GLN A 88 -10.58 -5.29 -0.45
C GLN A 88 -9.04 -5.26 -0.59
N PHE A 89 -8.50 -4.04 -0.66
CA PHE A 89 -7.07 -3.72 -0.61
C PHE A 89 -6.78 -2.98 0.70
N HIS A 90 -5.61 -3.24 1.29
CA HIS A 90 -5.14 -2.62 2.53
C HIS A 90 -6.07 -2.77 3.76
N GLY A 91 -5.48 -2.87 4.94
CA GLY A 91 -6.21 -2.94 6.21
C GLY A 91 -6.30 -4.33 6.82
N MET A 92 -6.84 -4.39 8.04
CA MET A 92 -7.01 -5.63 8.80
C MET A 92 -8.35 -6.26 8.44
N LYS A 93 -8.35 -7.58 8.19
CA LYS A 93 -9.57 -8.40 8.06
C LYS A 93 -10.48 -8.26 9.26
#